data_AF-A0A6C0HIB0-F1
#
_entry.id   AF-A0A6C0HIB0-F1
#
_cell.length_a   1.000
_cell.length_b   1.000
_cell.length_c   1.000
_cell.angle_alpha   90.00
_cell.angle_beta   90.00
_cell.angle_gamma   90.00
#
_symmetry.space_group_name_H-M   'P 1'
#
loop_
_entity.id
_entity.type
_entity.pdbx_description
1 polymer ?
#
loop_
_entity_poly.entity_id
_entity_poly.type
_entity_poly.pdbx_seq_one_letter_code
_entity_poly.pdbx_strand_id
1 'polypeptide(L)'
;MSTFHTYSNNTKSIYIITSVALLLIVISTIAPLGLSMFKTILVNSIALALVSYALYKNCVETNKLVKSLPDLFKNERLTGIRNNVILSYLLCTSLLVLILYFIWGALSI
;
A
#
# COMPACT_ATOMS: atom_id res chain seq x y z
N MET A 1 -13.11 -10.29 22.53
CA MET A 1 -11.83 -10.13 21.79
C MET A 1 -11.62 -8.64 21.56
N SER A 2 -10.54 -8.04 22.06
CA SER A 2 -10.38 -6.57 22.01
C SER A 2 -10.15 -6.10 20.57
N THR A 3 -10.86 -5.05 20.15
CA THR A 3 -10.75 -4.37 18.84
C THR A 3 -9.31 -4.03 18.45
N PHE A 4 -8.47 -3.81 19.46
CA PHE A 4 -7.04 -3.57 19.33
C PHE A 4 -6.25 -4.77 18.78
N HIS A 5 -6.57 -5.98 19.24
CA HIS A 5 -5.92 -7.20 18.79
C HIS A 5 -6.24 -7.48 17.31
N THR A 6 -7.50 -7.25 16.92
CA THR A 6 -7.94 -7.37 15.52
C THR A 6 -7.25 -6.33 14.63
N TYR A 7 -7.15 -5.07 15.08
CA TYR A 7 -6.44 -4.04 14.33
C TYR A 7 -4.94 -4.35 14.20
N SER A 8 -4.27 -4.77 15.27
CA SER A 8 -2.85 -5.14 15.23
C SER A 8 -2.59 -6.31 14.28
N ASN A 9 -3.44 -7.35 14.28
CA ASN A 9 -3.28 -8.49 13.37
C ASN A 9 -3.59 -8.11 11.91
N ASN A 10 -4.64 -7.32 11.67
CA ASN A 10 -4.95 -6.84 10.33
C ASN A 10 -3.84 -5.92 9.80
N THR A 11 -3.29 -5.04 10.63
CA THR A 11 -2.18 -4.15 10.25
C THR A 11 -0.90 -4.93 9.92
N LYS A 12 -0.59 -5.99 10.68
CA LYS A 12 0.52 -6.91 10.32
C LYS A 12 0.30 -7.57 8.98
N SER A 13 -0.91 -8.06 8.70
CA SER A 13 -1.25 -8.66 7.40
C SER A 13 -1.15 -7.64 6.26
N ILE A 14 -1.62 -6.41 6.47
CA ILE A 14 -1.52 -5.32 5.49
C ILE A 14 -0.06 -4.92 5.23
N TYR A 15 0.76 -4.86 6.27
CA TYR A 15 2.19 -4.57 6.15
C TYR A 15 2.92 -5.65 5.36
N ILE A 16 2.59 -6.93 5.58
CA ILE A 16 3.11 -8.06 4.82
C ILE A 16 2.66 -7.96 3.36
N ILE A 17 1.38 -7.73 3.10
CA ILE A 17 0.84 -7.57 1.73
C ILE A 17 1.51 -6.39 1.02
N THR A 18 1.74 -5.28 1.73
CA THR A 18 2.38 -4.09 1.16
C THR A 18 3.87 -4.30 0.91
N SER A 19 4.57 -5.01 1.81
CA SER A 19 5.98 -5.40 1.60
C SER A 19 6.13 -6.34 0.39
N VAL A 20 5.23 -7.30 0.24
CA VAL A 20 5.20 -8.21 -0.92
C VAL A 20 4.88 -7.45 -2.20
N ALA A 21 3.92 -6.52 -2.18
CA ALA A 21 3.60 -5.67 -3.34
C ALA A 21 4.78 -4.79 -3.75
N LEU A 22 5.46 -4.13 -2.80
CA LEU A 22 6.65 -3.33 -3.07
C LEU A 22 7.80 -4.17 -3.64
N LEU A 23 8.02 -5.37 -3.11
CA LEU A 23 9.04 -6.28 -3.61
C LEU A 23 8.74 -6.74 -5.05
N LEU A 24 7.48 -7.03 -5.37
CA LEU A 24 7.03 -7.33 -6.73
C LEU A 24 7.25 -6.15 -7.71
N ILE A 25 7.04 -4.91 -7.26
CA ILE A 25 7.32 -3.72 -8.07
C ILE A 25 8.82 -3.54 -8.31
N VAL A 26 9.65 -3.76 -7.28
CA VAL A 26 11.11 -3.69 -7.41
C VAL A 26 11.60 -4.75 -8.40
N ILE A 27 11.07 -5.97 -8.32
CA ILE A 27 11.36 -7.03 -9.29
C ILE A 27 10.89 -6.65 -10.69
N SER A 28 9.69 -6.08 -10.85
CA SER A 28 9.17 -5.72 -12.19
C SER A 28 9.92 -4.54 -12.81
N THR A 29 10.42 -3.60 -12.01
CA THR A 29 11.20 -2.44 -12.48
C THR A 29 12.66 -2.78 -12.78
N ILE A 30 13.27 -3.71 -12.05
CA ILE A 30 14.66 -4.16 -12.25
C ILE A 30 14.76 -5.25 -13.33
N ALA A 31 13.65 -5.82 -13.79
CA ALA A 31 13.65 -6.83 -14.84
C ALA A 31 13.33 -6.28 -16.26
N PRO A 32 14.11 -5.35 -16.86
CA PRO A 32 14.06 -5.16 -18.30
C PRO A 32 14.97 -6.20 -18.96
N LEU A 33 14.57 -7.47 -18.96
CA LEU A 33 15.35 -8.54 -19.60
C LEU A 33 14.51 -9.29 -20.64
N GLY A 34 14.46 -8.73 -21.85
CA GLY A 34 14.19 -9.49 -23.07
C GLY A 34 12.76 -9.98 -23.30
N LEU A 35 11.77 -9.48 -22.56
CA LEU A 35 10.37 -9.83 -22.78
C LEU A 35 9.78 -9.01 -23.95
N SER A 36 9.16 -9.71 -24.90
CA SER A 36 8.36 -9.11 -25.99
C SER A 36 7.38 -8.06 -25.44
N MET A 37 7.17 -6.97 -26.19
CA MET A 37 6.34 -5.82 -25.82
C MET A 37 4.99 -6.20 -25.17
N PHE A 38 4.34 -7.25 -25.69
CA PHE A 38 3.07 -7.77 -25.16
C PHE A 38 3.19 -8.35 -23.73
N LYS A 39 4.29 -9.04 -23.43
CA LYS A 39 4.54 -9.61 -22.10
C LYS A 39 4.84 -8.51 -21.09
N THR A 40 5.53 -7.45 -21.49
CA THR A 40 5.82 -6.29 -20.64
C THR A 40 4.54 -5.55 -20.23
N ILE A 41 3.62 -5.32 -21.17
CA ILE A 41 2.32 -4.69 -20.89
C ILE A 41 1.51 -5.54 -19.89
N LEU A 42 1.47 -6.86 -20.09
CA LEU A 42 0.71 -7.78 -19.24
C LEU A 42 1.27 -7.83 -17.80
N VAL A 43 2.60 -7.93 -17.66
CA VAL A 43 3.27 -7.90 -16.35
C VAL A 43 3.04 -6.56 -15.64
N ASN A 44 3.17 -5.44 -16.36
CA ASN A 44 2.92 -4.12 -15.79
C ASN A 44 1.47 -3.94 -15.35
N SER A 45 0.51 -4.47 -16.10
CA SER A 45 -0.92 -4.44 -15.74
C SER A 45 -1.21 -5.23 -14.46
N ILE A 46 -0.62 -6.42 -14.32
CA ILE A 46 -0.73 -7.24 -13.11
C ILE A 46 -0.09 -6.51 -11.90
N ALA A 47 1.10 -5.94 -12.10
CA ALA A 47 1.76 -5.15 -11.05
C ALA A 47 0.87 -3.97 -10.63
N LEU A 48 0.34 -3.20 -11.57
CA LEU A 48 -0.54 -2.06 -11.29
C LEU A 48 -1.79 -2.47 -10.51
N ALA A 49 -2.41 -3.61 -10.87
CA ALA A 49 -3.57 -4.15 -10.16
C ALA A 49 -3.24 -4.51 -8.70
N LEU A 50 -2.08 -5.15 -8.47
CA LEU A 50 -1.63 -5.51 -7.12
C LEU A 50 -1.33 -4.28 -6.26
N VAL A 51 -0.67 -3.28 -6.82
CA VAL A 51 -0.35 -2.01 -6.13
C VAL A 51 -1.62 -1.24 -5.80
N SER A 52 -2.56 -1.18 -6.74
CA SER A 52 -3.87 -0.55 -6.54
C SER A 52 -4.67 -1.26 -5.45
N TYR A 53 -4.64 -2.59 -5.41
CA TYR A 53 -5.28 -3.37 -4.35
C TYR A 53 -4.63 -3.12 -2.98
N ALA A 54 -3.29 -3.07 -2.92
CA ALA A 54 -2.55 -2.76 -1.70
C ALA A 54 -2.89 -1.36 -1.18
N LEU A 55 -2.91 -0.35 -2.06
CA LEU A 55 -3.32 1.01 -1.74
C LEU A 55 -4.74 1.05 -1.16
N TYR A 56 -5.71 0.46 -1.87
CA TYR A 56 -7.11 0.43 -1.44
C TYR A 56 -7.26 -0.19 -0.04
N LYS A 57 -6.68 -1.38 0.15
CA LYS A 57 -6.80 -2.13 1.40
C LYS A 57 -6.13 -1.39 2.56
N ASN A 58 -4.95 -0.83 2.35
CA ASN A 58 -4.22 -0.07 3.37
C ASN A 58 -5.00 1.19 3.79
N CYS A 59 -5.53 1.94 2.84
CA CYS A 59 -6.29 3.15 3.12
C CYS A 59 -7.63 2.86 3.80
N VAL A 60 -8.38 1.84 3.38
CA VAL A 60 -9.65 1.48 4.01
C VAL A 60 -9.48 1.04 5.45
N GLU A 61 -8.52 0.17 5.73
CA GLU A 61 -8.29 -0.36 7.09
C GLU A 61 -7.74 0.72 8.03
N THR A 62 -6.87 1.60 7.52
CA THR A 62 -6.39 2.77 8.27
C THR A 62 -7.55 3.70 8.62
N ASN A 63 -8.44 3.99 7.68
CA ASN A 63 -9.57 4.89 7.90
C ASN A 63 -10.62 4.27 8.87
N LYS A 64 -10.82 2.95 8.81
CA LYS A 64 -11.65 2.22 9.80
C LYS A 64 -11.09 2.35 11.22
N LEU A 65 -9.77 2.27 11.40
CA LEU A 65 -9.16 2.49 12.71
C LEU A 65 -9.39 3.91 13.21
N VAL A 66 -9.11 4.91 12.37
CA VAL A 66 -9.27 6.31 12.77
C VAL A 66 -10.70 6.58 13.21
N LYS A 67 -11.69 6.02 12.51
CA LYS A 67 -13.11 6.11 12.89
C LYS A 67 -13.46 5.37 14.19
N SER A 68 -12.76 4.28 14.52
CA SER A 68 -13.02 3.54 15.76
C SER A 68 -12.32 4.12 16.99
N LEU A 69 -11.37 5.05 16.80
CA LEU A 69 -10.62 5.74 17.85
C LEU A 69 -10.72 7.27 17.67
N PRO A 70 -11.86 7.90 18.06
CA PRO A 70 -12.07 9.34 17.85
C PRO A 70 -11.05 10.24 18.57
N ASP A 71 -10.47 9.77 19.68
CA ASP A 71 -9.44 10.49 20.45
C ASP A 71 -8.00 10.16 20.03
N LEU A 72 -7.80 9.44 18.92
CA LEU A 72 -6.48 8.98 18.47
C LEU A 72 -5.45 10.12 18.36
N PHE A 73 -5.88 11.31 17.92
CA PHE A 73 -5.00 12.46 17.73
C PHE A 73 -4.85 13.33 18.99
N LYS A 74 -5.74 13.18 19.97
CA LYS A 74 -5.77 13.99 21.21
C LYS A 74 -5.14 13.27 22.41
N ASN A 75 -5.16 11.93 22.43
CA ASN A 75 -4.70 11.14 23.57
C ASN A 75 -3.21 10.79 23.45
N GLU A 76 -2.38 11.32 24.35
CA GLU A 76 -0.94 11.08 24.40
C GLU A 76 -0.57 9.61 24.64
N ARG A 77 -1.44 8.82 25.29
CA ARG A 77 -1.20 7.38 25.49
C ARG A 77 -1.28 6.58 24.19
N LEU A 78 -1.85 7.14 23.12
CA LEU A 78 -2.01 6.49 21.82
C LEU A 78 -0.94 6.91 20.80
N THR A 79 0.13 7.58 21.24
CA THR A 79 1.17 8.15 20.36
C THR A 79 1.79 7.11 19.41
N GLY A 80 2.00 5.87 19.85
CA GLY A 80 2.52 4.79 18.99
C GLY A 80 1.56 4.40 17.85
N ILE A 81 0.26 4.30 18.15
CA ILE A 81 -0.77 3.99 17.14
C ILE A 81 -0.93 5.15 16.17
N ARG A 82 -0.92 6.38 16.69
CA ARG A 82 -0.98 7.61 15.90
C ARG A 82 0.17 7.65 14.89
N ASN A 83 1.39 7.33 15.32
CA ASN A 83 2.53 7.29 14.43
C ASN A 83 2.38 6.24 13.32
N ASN A 84 1.85 5.05 13.66
CA ASN A 84 1.58 4.00 12.67
C ASN A 84 0.50 4.40 11.65
N VAL A 85 -0.55 5.10 12.09
CA VAL A 85 -1.59 5.63 11.20
C VAL A 85 -1.03 6.67 10.25
N ILE A 86 -0.17 7.58 10.74
CA ILE A 86 0.51 8.57 9.91
C ILE A 86 1.40 7.89 8.87
N LEU A 87 2.19 6.89 9.29
CA LEU A 87 3.01 6.09 8.38
C LEU A 87 2.17 5.40 7.31
N SER A 88 1.01 4.87 7.69
CA SER A 88 0.11 4.20 6.76
C SER A 88 -0.49 5.17 5.72
N TYR A 89 -0.85 6.40 6.12
CA TYR A 89 -1.25 7.43 5.16
C TYR A 89 -0.11 7.82 4.24
N LEU A 90 1.12 7.96 4.77
CA LEU A 90 2.31 8.29 3.97
C LEU A 90 2.60 7.17 2.95
N LEU A 91 2.45 5.91 3.36
CA LEU A 91 2.53 4.74 2.48
C LEU A 91 1.45 4.78 1.39
N CYS A 92 0.19 5.05 1.74
CA CYS A 92 -0.87 5.25 0.74
C CYS A 92 -0.49 6.33 -0.30
N THR A 93 0.00 7.49 0.16
CA THR A 93 0.43 8.56 -0.76
C THR A 93 1.57 8.09 -1.66
N SER A 94 2.57 7.38 -1.12
CA SER A 94 3.68 6.86 -1.91
C SER A 94 3.24 5.85 -2.98
N LEU A 95 2.31 4.95 -2.65
CA LEU A 95 1.75 3.99 -3.61
C LEU A 95 0.92 4.68 -4.69
N LEU A 96 0.19 5.75 -4.34
CA LEU A 96 -0.56 6.55 -5.31
C LEU A 96 0.36 7.25 -6.30
N VAL A 97 1.45 7.87 -5.83
CA VAL A 97 2.49 8.46 -6.70
C VAL A 97 3.09 7.40 -7.63
N LEU A 98 3.36 6.22 -7.10
CA LEU A 98 3.93 5.10 -7.87
C LEU A 98 2.98 4.62 -8.97
N ILE A 99 1.67 4.49 -8.68
CA ILE A 99 0.64 4.17 -9.67
C ILE A 99 0.61 5.24 -10.77
N LEU A 100 0.61 6.52 -10.41
CA LEU A 100 0.60 7.62 -11.37
C LEU A 100 1.85 7.60 -12.26
N TYR A 101 3.02 7.34 -11.68
CA TYR A 101 4.27 7.19 -12.43
C TYR A 101 4.19 6.02 -13.43
N PHE A 102 3.66 4.87 -13.01
CA PHE A 102 3.49 3.72 -13.90
C PHE A 102 2.49 3.98 -15.03
N ILE A 103 1.38 4.66 -14.74
CA ILE A 103 0.40 5.04 -15.76
C ILE A 103 1.04 6.00 -16.76
N TRP A 104 1.79 7.01 -16.29
CA TRP A 104 2.49 7.95 -17.16
C TRP A 104 3.54 7.26 -18.03
N GLY A 105 4.36 6.38 -17.45
CA GLY A 105 5.32 5.58 -18.20
C GLY A 105 4.66 4.67 -19.24
N ALA A 106 3.56 4.01 -18.91
CA ALA A 106 2.79 3.18 -19.84
C ALA A 106 2.15 3.98 -20.98
N LEU A 107 1.76 5.23 -20.75
CA LEU A 107 1.19 6.13 -21.77
C LEU A 107 2.27 6.73 -22.71
N SER A 108 3.53 6.69 -22.29
CA SER A 108 4.68 7.25 -23.03
C SER A 108 5.37 6.26 -23.97
N ILE A 109 4.94 4.99 -23.97
CA ILE A 109 5.39 3.89 -24.87
C ILE A 109 4.42 3.79 -26.05
#